data_AF-A0A6L5FSK8-F1
#
_entry.id   AF-A0A6L5FSK8-F1
#
_cell.length_a   1.000
_cell.length_b   1.000
_cell.length_c   1.000
_cell.angle_alpha   90.00
_cell.angle_beta   90.00
_cell.angle_gamma   90.00
#
_symmetry.space_group_name_H-M   'P 1'
#
loop_
_entity.id
_entity.type
_entity.pdbx_description
1 polymer ?
#
loop_
_entity_poly.entity_id
_entity_poly.type
_entity_poly.pdbx_seq_one_letter_code
_entity_poly.pdbx_strand_id
1 'polypeptide(L)'
;MESSRASASMRSSTGAAPTTRSSGVPSWGASGASRSRRRFPAKGVYRTWQNRCAAADTEEAHVSTNEIDVTQPVFVESEPDPYLTGDEVAARDFPYAMRGFAREEVQDFLRHVADEIDDRDGRASDLVANVDRLEQRTLDLRDGFVAERDRLLAEIARRDDTVAELTAELERPESERLMKAYGTEIARMLENAETTANKVRDDAAREAESRTTDARREAEEVRTSALNAAERMTAEARLQAKEQLAAAGEEAVSITRVAFEEADEVRTKTRALIDRLASSKHILEDLVEKVDEDLAPMADARV
;
A
#
# COMPACT_ATOMS: atom_id res chain seq x y z
N MET A 1 -24.99 -14.70 54.54
CA MET A 1 -26.15 -13.81 54.54
C MET A 1 -25.57 -12.44 54.23
N GLU A 2 -25.68 -11.80 53.07
CA GLU A 2 -26.68 -11.71 52.00
C GLU A 2 -25.95 -11.80 50.63
N SER A 3 -26.38 -12.59 49.64
CA SER A 3 -27.49 -12.37 48.69
C SER A 3 -27.43 -11.07 47.88
N SER A 4 -26.71 -11.10 46.75
CA SER A 4 -27.11 -10.36 45.54
C SER A 4 -26.52 -11.00 44.28
N ARG A 5 -27.28 -11.95 43.73
CA ARG A 5 -27.18 -12.42 42.35
C ARG A 5 -28.05 -11.49 41.49
N ALA A 6 -27.44 -10.79 40.54
CA ALA A 6 -28.18 -10.15 39.46
C ALA A 6 -27.98 -10.97 38.18
N SER A 7 -29.03 -11.71 37.82
CA SER A 7 -29.19 -12.42 36.56
C SER A 7 -30.04 -11.56 35.63
N ALA A 8 -29.57 -11.30 34.40
CA ALA A 8 -30.38 -10.84 33.27
C ALA A 8 -29.74 -11.44 32.01
N SER A 9 -30.28 -12.54 31.47
CA SER A 9 -31.39 -12.60 30.52
C SER A 9 -31.03 -11.87 29.21
N MET A 10 -30.39 -12.59 28.28
CA MET A 10 -31.04 -13.20 27.11
C MET A 10 -32.00 -12.25 26.37
N ARG A 11 -31.50 -11.63 25.29
CA ARG A 11 -32.31 -11.39 24.09
C ARG A 11 -31.52 -11.78 22.85
N SER A 12 -31.99 -12.88 22.28
CA SER A 12 -31.84 -13.32 20.91
C SER A 12 -32.43 -12.28 19.95
N SER A 13 -31.64 -11.81 18.99
CA SER A 13 -32.16 -11.26 17.73
C SER A 13 -31.66 -12.14 16.59
N THR A 14 -32.56 -13.00 16.15
CA THR A 14 -32.49 -13.79 14.93
C THR A 14 -32.72 -12.92 13.70
N GLY A 15 -31.88 -13.10 12.68
CA GLY A 15 -32.30 -13.09 11.27
C GLY A 15 -32.09 -11.81 10.46
N ALA A 16 -31.13 -11.86 9.52
CA ALA A 16 -31.39 -11.58 8.11
C ALA A 16 -30.17 -11.94 7.21
N ALA A 17 -30.39 -12.99 6.41
CA ALA A 17 -29.87 -13.33 5.07
C ALA A 17 -28.41 -13.07 4.62
N PRO A 18 -27.75 -14.08 4.00
CA PRO A 18 -26.49 -13.92 3.29
C PRO A 18 -26.74 -13.48 1.84
N THR A 19 -26.25 -12.29 1.46
CA THR A 19 -26.13 -11.93 0.04
C THR A 19 -24.83 -12.52 -0.51
N THR A 20 -24.96 -13.61 -1.25
CA THR A 20 -23.96 -14.09 -2.20
C THR A 20 -23.77 -13.06 -3.30
N ARG A 21 -22.73 -12.21 -3.19
CA ARG A 21 -22.27 -11.38 -4.31
C ARG A 21 -20.98 -11.97 -4.88
N SER A 22 -21.22 -12.77 -5.92
CA SER A 22 -20.40 -12.94 -7.11
C SER A 22 -19.01 -12.30 -7.09
N SER A 23 -18.03 -13.20 -7.16
CA SER A 23 -16.65 -13.05 -7.59
C SER A 23 -16.47 -12.08 -8.77
N GLY A 24 -16.06 -10.86 -8.46
CA GLY A 24 -15.34 -9.98 -9.39
C GLY A 24 -13.86 -10.01 -9.02
N VAL A 25 -13.10 -10.92 -9.62
CA VAL A 25 -11.64 -10.96 -9.52
C VAL A 25 -11.10 -9.69 -10.19
N PRO A 26 -10.40 -8.79 -9.49
CA PRO A 26 -9.76 -7.66 -10.15
C PRO A 26 -8.58 -8.21 -10.96
N SER A 27 -8.62 -8.01 -12.28
CA SER A 27 -7.46 -8.24 -13.14
C SER A 27 -6.40 -7.18 -12.79
N TRP A 28 -5.45 -7.55 -11.94
CA TRP A 28 -4.23 -6.77 -11.74
C TRP A 28 -3.41 -6.87 -13.02
N GLY A 29 -3.52 -5.83 -13.84
CA GLY A 29 -2.65 -5.62 -14.98
C GLY A 29 -1.20 -5.66 -14.51
N ALA A 30 -0.46 -6.62 -15.04
CA ALA A 30 0.98 -6.71 -14.95
C ALA A 30 1.61 -5.53 -15.72
N SER A 31 1.77 -4.39 -15.05
CA SER A 31 2.75 -3.39 -15.46
C SER A 31 4.04 -3.66 -14.71
N GLY A 32 4.99 -4.25 -15.43
CA GLY A 32 6.37 -4.45 -14.99
C GLY A 32 7.03 -3.13 -14.68
N ALA A 33 6.96 -2.72 -13.41
CA ALA A 33 7.88 -1.74 -12.85
C ALA A 33 9.13 -2.49 -12.40
N SER A 34 10.18 -2.41 -13.23
CA SER A 34 11.56 -2.77 -12.89
C SER A 34 11.96 -2.07 -11.59
N ARG A 35 11.74 -2.73 -10.45
CA ARG A 35 12.31 -2.34 -9.16
C ARG A 35 13.80 -2.62 -9.24
N SER A 36 14.55 -1.59 -9.62
CA SER A 36 15.98 -1.53 -9.39
C SER A 36 16.23 -1.86 -7.91
N ARG A 37 16.90 -2.99 -7.68
CA ARG A 37 17.46 -3.35 -6.38
C ARG A 37 18.48 -2.25 -6.04
N ARG A 38 18.05 -1.21 -5.32
CA ARG A 38 18.99 -0.33 -4.62
C ARG A 38 19.66 -1.19 -3.56
N ARG A 39 20.88 -1.65 -3.87
CA ARG A 39 21.82 -2.13 -2.86
C ARG A 39 22.00 -1.00 -1.86
N PHE A 40 21.40 -1.15 -0.68
CA PHE A 40 21.80 -0.38 0.47
C PHE A 40 23.26 -0.73 0.79
N PRO A 41 24.19 0.23 0.85
CA PRO A 41 25.53 -0.04 1.36
C PRO A 41 25.45 -0.22 2.88
N ALA A 42 25.06 -1.43 3.30
CA ALA A 42 25.28 -1.89 4.66
C ALA A 42 26.80 -2.02 4.84
N LYS A 43 27.38 -1.12 5.65
CA LYS A 43 28.69 -1.19 6.36
C LYS A 43 29.52 0.11 6.36
N GLY A 44 29.09 1.18 5.67
CA GLY A 44 29.89 2.42 5.58
C GLY A 44 29.50 3.58 6.52
N VAL A 45 28.23 3.66 6.93
CA VAL A 45 27.67 4.91 7.51
C VAL A 45 27.84 5.01 9.03
N TYR A 46 28.12 3.90 9.73
CA TYR A 46 28.31 3.94 11.19
C TYR A 46 29.69 4.47 11.64
N ARG A 47 30.71 4.43 10.77
CA ARG A 47 32.06 4.93 11.12
C ARG A 47 32.18 6.46 11.09
N THR A 48 31.36 7.15 10.27
CA THR A 48 31.42 8.61 10.19
C THR A 48 30.72 9.31 11.35
N TRP A 49 29.78 8.63 12.04
CA TRP A 49 29.14 9.18 13.24
C TRP A 49 30.01 9.02 14.50
N GLN A 50 30.67 7.87 14.68
CA GLN A 50 31.59 7.65 15.81
C GLN A 50 32.81 8.59 15.78
N ASN A 51 33.36 8.90 14.60
CA ASN A 51 34.46 9.85 14.49
C ASN A 51 34.04 11.31 14.74
N ARG A 52 32.74 11.64 14.67
CA ARG A 52 32.24 12.99 15.01
C ARG A 52 32.06 13.20 16.50
N CYS A 53 31.70 12.15 17.25
CA CYS A 53 31.64 12.23 18.70
C CYS A 53 33.04 12.27 19.33
N ALA A 54 34.01 11.52 18.79
CA ALA A 54 35.38 11.53 19.30
C ALA A 54 36.15 12.85 19.04
N ALA A 55 35.69 13.67 18.08
CA ALA A 55 36.28 14.99 17.82
C ALA A 55 35.65 16.13 18.63
N ALA A 56 34.53 15.88 19.31
CA ALA A 56 33.84 16.90 20.13
C ALA A 56 34.44 17.03 21.55
N ASP A 57 35.21 16.03 22.01
CA ASP A 57 35.78 16.02 23.37
C ASP A 57 37.14 16.74 23.48
N THR A 58 37.70 17.27 22.37
CA THR A 58 38.99 18.00 22.39
C THR A 58 38.89 19.49 22.07
N GLU A 59 37.70 20.00 21.78
CA GLU A 59 37.47 21.46 21.84
C GLU A 59 37.07 21.82 23.27
N GLU A 60 38.04 21.71 24.19
CA GLU A 60 38.07 22.60 25.36
C GLU A 60 38.06 24.02 24.79
N ALA A 61 36.84 24.55 24.65
CA ALA A 61 36.61 25.95 24.39
C ALA A 61 37.35 26.69 25.51
N HIS A 62 38.53 27.21 25.18
CA HIS A 62 39.00 28.46 25.74
C HIS A 62 37.89 29.47 25.48
N VAL A 63 36.90 29.48 26.38
CA VAL A 63 36.03 30.63 26.61
C VAL A 63 37.00 31.70 27.04
N SER A 64 37.50 32.42 26.04
CA SER A 64 38.13 33.71 26.21
C SER A 64 37.13 34.51 27.03
N THR A 65 37.38 34.59 28.33
CA THR A 65 36.93 35.67 29.17
C THR A 65 37.50 36.92 28.52
N ASN A 66 36.82 37.40 27.48
CA ASN A 66 36.90 38.78 27.09
C ASN A 66 36.50 39.52 28.36
N GLU A 67 37.49 39.89 29.17
CA GLU A 67 37.45 41.11 29.95
C GLU A 67 37.03 42.17 28.95
N ILE A 68 35.71 42.38 28.86
CA ILE A 68 35.18 43.61 28.34
C ILE A 68 35.66 44.61 29.39
N ASP A 69 36.82 45.21 29.10
CA ASP A 69 37.32 46.38 29.79
C ASP A 69 36.29 47.48 29.51
N VAL A 70 35.21 47.46 30.29
CA VAL A 70 34.21 48.52 30.36
C VAL A 70 34.89 49.64 31.14
N THR A 71 35.92 50.23 30.56
CA THR A 71 36.39 51.56 30.92
C THR A 71 35.25 52.50 30.50
N GLN A 72 34.24 52.61 31.37
CA GLN A 72 33.16 53.57 31.19
C GLN A 72 33.84 54.93 31.01
N PRO A 73 33.50 55.69 29.95
CA PRO A 73 34.00 57.04 29.82
C PRO A 73 33.56 57.78 31.08
N VAL A 74 34.53 58.21 31.89
CA VAL A 74 34.29 59.07 33.04
C VAL A 74 33.74 60.36 32.47
N PHE A 75 32.41 60.47 32.39
CA PHE A 75 31.76 61.73 32.17
C PHE A 75 32.17 62.59 33.36
N VAL A 76 33.08 63.54 33.10
CA VAL A 76 33.38 64.60 34.05
C VAL A 76 32.06 65.32 34.22
N GLU A 77 31.38 65.05 35.34
CA GLU A 77 30.22 65.79 35.82
C GLU A 77 30.67 67.24 35.93
N SER A 78 30.51 67.97 34.83
CA SER A 78 30.69 69.42 34.84
C SER A 78 29.57 69.90 35.74
N GLU A 79 29.93 70.42 36.92
CA GLU A 79 28.97 70.99 37.87
C GLU A 79 27.99 71.83 37.05
N PRO A 80 26.68 71.51 37.07
CA PRO A 80 25.73 72.23 36.24
C PRO A 80 25.83 73.69 36.65
N ASP A 81 26.30 74.54 35.72
CA ASP A 81 26.21 75.99 35.89
C ASP A 81 24.79 76.29 36.40
N PRO A 82 24.61 77.13 37.43
CA PRO A 82 23.29 77.36 38.02
C PRO A 82 22.38 78.00 36.95
N TYR A 83 21.65 77.14 36.24
CA TYR A 83 20.67 77.54 35.26
C TYR A 83 19.60 78.32 36.00
N LEU A 84 19.23 79.49 35.46
CA LEU A 84 18.16 80.30 36.01
C LEU A 84 16.87 79.47 36.00
N THR A 85 16.19 79.42 37.14
CA THR A 85 14.85 78.82 37.25
C THR A 85 13.83 79.61 36.42
N GLY A 86 12.70 79.01 36.06
CA GLY A 86 11.63 79.72 35.34
C GLY A 86 11.23 81.01 36.05
N ASP A 87 11.04 80.94 37.38
CA ASP A 87 10.75 82.08 38.24
C ASP A 87 11.81 83.19 38.17
N GLU A 88 13.10 82.83 38.16
CA GLU A 88 14.20 83.80 38.07
C GLU A 88 14.29 84.47 36.69
N VAL A 89 13.94 83.75 35.62
CA VAL A 89 13.86 84.29 34.26
C VAL A 89 12.68 85.25 34.12
N ALA A 90 11.50 84.88 34.62
CA ALA A 90 10.31 85.72 34.59
C ALA A 90 10.46 87.00 35.41
N ALA A 91 11.16 86.94 36.54
CA ALA A 91 11.40 88.09 37.42
C ALA A 91 12.55 88.99 36.95
N ARG A 92 13.21 88.69 35.82
CA ARG A 92 14.40 89.43 35.38
C ARG A 92 14.03 90.80 34.80
N ASP A 93 14.48 91.86 35.46
CA ASP A 93 14.38 93.23 34.95
C ASP A 93 15.66 93.67 34.23
N PHE A 94 15.48 94.44 33.14
CA PHE A 94 16.57 95.00 32.34
C PHE A 94 16.58 96.54 32.43
N PRO A 95 17.77 97.18 32.42
CA PRO A 95 17.87 98.64 32.44
C PRO A 95 17.32 99.26 31.14
N TYR A 96 16.72 100.44 31.26
CA TYR A 96 16.14 101.17 30.12
C TYR A 96 17.22 101.81 29.24
N ALA A 97 17.13 101.64 27.91
CA ALA A 97 18.03 102.25 26.94
C ALA A 97 17.25 103.08 25.90
N MET A 98 17.85 104.17 25.41
CA MET A 98 17.24 105.13 24.47
C MET A 98 16.81 104.51 23.12
N ARG A 99 17.37 103.35 22.74
CA ARG A 99 16.93 102.51 21.63
C ARG A 99 17.03 101.05 22.09
N GLY A 100 15.93 100.31 22.06
CA GLY A 100 15.87 98.93 22.53
C GLY A 100 14.57 98.25 22.15
N PHE A 101 14.43 96.98 22.57
CA PHE A 101 13.20 96.21 22.42
C PHE A 101 12.08 96.77 23.30
N ALA A 102 10.82 96.56 22.91
CA ALA A 102 9.68 96.97 23.72
C ALA A 102 9.63 96.16 25.02
N ARG A 103 9.46 96.84 26.17
CA ARG A 103 9.50 96.19 27.49
C ARG A 103 8.43 95.10 27.64
N GLU A 104 7.22 95.38 27.16
CA GLU A 104 6.09 94.44 27.21
C GLU A 104 6.40 93.18 26.38
N GLU A 105 6.96 93.34 25.18
CA GLU A 105 7.35 92.23 24.31
C GLU A 105 8.46 91.38 24.95
N VAL A 106 9.47 92.01 25.58
CA VAL A 106 10.51 91.27 26.31
C VAL A 106 9.92 90.54 27.52
N GLN A 107 9.04 91.16 28.28
CA GLN A 107 8.40 90.53 29.45
C GLN A 107 7.52 89.34 29.06
N ASP A 108 6.72 89.46 27.99
CA ASP A 108 5.91 88.35 27.47
C ASP A 108 6.80 87.20 26.96
N PHE A 109 7.91 87.53 26.29
CA PHE A 109 8.91 86.54 25.87
C PHE A 109 9.55 85.84 27.07
N LEU A 110 9.98 86.57 28.11
CA LEU A 110 10.56 85.97 29.31
C LEU A 110 9.57 85.07 30.04
N ARG A 111 8.30 85.44 30.11
CA ARG A 111 7.25 84.58 30.68
C ARG A 111 7.10 83.30 29.88
N HIS A 112 7.08 83.39 28.55
CA HIS A 112 7.03 82.20 27.70
C HIS A 112 8.26 81.29 27.89
N VAL A 113 9.47 81.87 28.01
CA VAL A 113 10.70 81.10 28.30
C VAL A 113 10.66 80.48 29.70
N ALA A 114 10.14 81.19 30.70
CA ALA A 114 9.95 80.66 32.05
C ALA A 114 9.01 79.46 32.05
N ASP A 115 7.84 79.58 31.40
CA ASP A 115 6.90 78.47 31.23
C ASP A 115 7.57 77.28 30.53
N GLU A 116 8.41 77.53 29.51
CA GLU A 116 9.15 76.46 28.82
C GLU A 116 10.21 75.79 29.71
N ILE A 117 10.88 76.55 30.59
CA ILE A 117 11.84 76.01 31.57
C ILE A 117 11.10 75.13 32.58
N ASP A 118 9.99 75.61 33.15
CA ASP A 118 9.21 74.84 34.12
C ASP A 118 8.64 73.55 33.49
N ASP A 119 8.17 73.62 32.23
CA ASP A 119 7.74 72.45 31.46
C ASP A 119 8.89 71.47 31.18
N ARG A 120 10.12 71.96 30.98
CA ARG A 120 11.32 71.12 30.81
C ARG A 120 11.72 70.47 32.13
N ASP A 121 11.72 71.21 33.22
CA ASP A 121 12.08 70.72 34.55
C ASP A 121 11.05 69.71 35.08
N GLY A 122 9.77 69.96 34.85
CA GLY A 122 8.70 68.99 35.11
C GLY A 122 8.91 67.68 34.33
N ARG A 123 9.20 67.77 33.03
CA ARG A 123 9.54 66.59 32.21
C ARG A 123 10.82 65.90 32.66
N ALA A 124 11.85 66.65 33.08
CA ALA A 124 13.09 66.09 33.58
C ALA A 124 12.86 65.34 34.89
N SER A 125 12.08 65.90 35.81
CA SER A 125 11.68 65.26 37.08
C SER A 125 10.89 63.98 36.83
N ASP A 126 9.91 64.00 35.92
CA ASP A 126 9.14 62.82 35.52
C ASP A 126 10.04 61.73 34.91
N LEU A 127 11.02 62.12 34.10
CA LEU A 127 12.00 61.19 33.51
C LEU A 127 12.88 60.55 34.58
N VAL A 128 13.41 61.32 35.53
CA VAL A 128 14.20 60.79 36.67
C VAL A 128 13.36 59.80 37.48
N ALA A 129 12.13 60.16 37.84
CA ALA A 129 11.23 59.27 38.56
C ALA A 129 10.86 58.00 37.77
N ASN A 130 10.89 58.06 36.44
CA ASN A 130 10.71 56.88 35.59
C ASN A 130 11.98 56.02 35.52
N VAL A 131 13.17 56.63 35.48
CA VAL A 131 14.46 55.92 35.56
C VAL A 131 14.55 55.17 36.88
N ASP A 132 14.29 55.82 38.02
CA ASP A 132 14.32 55.18 39.34
C ASP A 132 13.35 53.98 39.41
N ARG A 133 12.14 54.13 38.84
CA ARG A 133 11.15 53.04 38.77
C ARG A 133 11.63 51.88 37.90
N LEU A 134 12.28 52.15 36.77
CA LEU A 134 12.83 51.13 35.90
C LEU A 134 14.03 50.43 36.54
N GLU A 135 14.92 51.17 37.19
CA GLU A 135 16.05 50.63 37.93
C GLU A 135 15.58 49.70 39.06
N GLN A 136 14.62 50.14 39.88
CA GLN A 136 14.03 49.29 40.91
C GLN A 136 13.43 48.01 40.32
N ARG A 137 12.68 48.14 39.21
CA ARG A 137 12.11 46.97 38.53
C ARG A 137 13.20 46.02 38.02
N THR A 138 14.33 46.52 37.53
CA THR A 138 15.45 45.68 37.09
C THR A 138 16.12 44.96 38.26
N LEU A 139 16.23 45.60 39.42
CA LEU A 139 16.73 44.97 40.64
C LEU A 139 15.79 43.86 41.12
N ASP A 140 14.48 44.13 41.19
CA ASP A 140 13.48 43.14 41.59
C ASP A 140 13.47 41.91 40.65
N LEU A 141 13.59 42.13 39.34
CA LEU A 141 13.69 41.05 38.36
C LEU A 141 14.98 40.26 38.53
N ARG A 142 16.11 40.93 38.74
CA ARG A 142 17.40 40.29 38.97
C ARG A 142 17.36 39.40 40.22
N ASP A 143 16.81 39.90 41.32
CA ASP A 143 16.66 39.15 42.57
C ASP A 143 15.72 37.95 42.39
N GLY A 144 14.62 38.13 41.64
CA GLY A 144 13.72 37.03 41.25
C GLY A 144 14.42 35.94 40.44
N PHE A 145 15.27 36.31 39.48
CA PHE A 145 16.04 35.33 38.69
C PHE A 145 17.09 34.60 39.52
N VAL A 146 17.75 35.28 40.46
CA VAL A 146 18.72 34.64 41.37
C VAL A 146 18.01 33.63 42.28
N ALA A 147 16.87 34.01 42.87
CA ALA A 147 16.09 33.11 43.71
C ALA A 147 15.58 31.87 42.95
N GLU A 148 15.11 32.05 41.71
CA GLU A 148 14.66 30.92 40.88
C GLU A 148 15.82 30.02 40.44
N ARG A 149 16.97 30.60 40.10
CA ARG A 149 18.19 29.83 39.81
C ARG A 149 18.58 28.97 41.01
N ASP A 150 18.62 29.56 42.19
CA ASP A 150 19.03 28.85 43.41
C ASP A 150 18.02 27.74 43.77
N ARG A 151 16.72 27.98 43.55
CA ARG A 151 15.67 26.96 43.65
C ARG A 151 15.89 25.80 42.68
N LEU A 152 16.16 26.08 41.41
CA LEU A 152 16.38 25.05 40.39
C LEU A 152 17.65 24.25 40.68
N LEU A 153 18.73 24.89 41.13
CA LEU A 153 19.95 24.19 41.55
C LEU A 153 19.69 23.24 42.73
N ALA A 154 18.89 23.66 43.71
CA ALA A 154 18.48 22.79 44.82
C ALA A 154 17.55 21.64 44.38
N GLU A 155 16.79 21.79 43.29
CA GLU A 155 16.02 20.70 42.71
C GLU A 155 16.89 19.71 41.94
N ILE A 156 17.86 20.22 41.16
CA ILE A 156 18.83 19.38 40.44
C ILE A 156 19.62 18.52 41.43
N ALA A 157 20.14 19.12 42.51
CA ALA A 157 20.87 18.38 43.54
C ALA A 157 20.03 17.23 44.15
N ARG A 158 18.74 17.49 44.45
CA ARG A 158 17.82 16.45 44.95
C ARG A 158 17.58 15.34 43.92
N ARG A 159 17.51 15.67 42.63
CA ARG A 159 17.37 14.67 41.56
C ARG A 159 18.62 13.83 41.42
N ASP A 160 19.80 14.43 41.51
CA ASP A 160 21.08 13.71 41.45
C ASP A 160 21.20 12.71 42.61
N ASP A 161 20.77 13.08 43.82
CA ASP A 161 20.70 12.16 44.96
C ASP A 161 19.76 10.97 44.68
N THR A 162 18.58 11.21 44.09
CA THR A 162 17.65 10.11 43.74
C THR A 162 18.19 9.20 42.64
N VAL A 163 18.91 9.76 41.66
CA VAL A 163 19.56 8.97 40.60
C VAL A 163 20.68 8.13 41.18
N ALA A 164 21.47 8.67 42.10
CA ALA A 164 22.50 7.92 42.81
C ALA A 164 21.91 6.77 43.63
N GLU A 165 20.79 6.99 44.34
CA GLU A 165 20.09 5.94 45.09
C GLU A 165 19.56 4.82 44.19
N LEU A 166 18.89 5.17 43.08
CA LEU A 166 18.38 4.20 42.11
C LEU A 166 19.49 3.42 41.42
N THR A 167 20.62 4.08 41.13
CA THR A 167 21.80 3.43 40.55
C THR A 167 22.40 2.44 41.54
N ALA A 168 22.54 2.83 42.81
CA ALA A 168 23.01 1.94 43.87
C ALA A 168 22.06 0.75 44.11
N GLU A 169 20.76 0.94 43.95
CA GLU A 169 19.77 -0.15 44.00
C GLU A 169 19.90 -1.11 42.81
N LEU A 170 20.14 -0.59 41.61
CA LEU A 170 20.41 -1.38 40.41
C LEU A 170 21.72 -2.16 40.48
N GLU A 171 22.75 -1.63 41.14
CA GLU A 171 24.04 -2.30 41.34
C GLU A 171 24.00 -3.38 42.44
N ARG A 172 22.87 -3.55 43.14
CA ARG A 172 22.75 -4.62 44.14
C ARG A 172 22.94 -5.99 43.47
N PRO A 173 23.73 -6.90 44.06
CA PRO A 173 24.03 -8.22 43.47
C PRO A 173 22.80 -9.11 43.26
N GLU A 174 21.66 -8.77 43.87
CA GLU A 174 20.38 -9.44 43.63
C GLU A 174 19.79 -9.14 42.26
N SER A 175 19.97 -7.93 41.74
CA SER A 175 19.52 -7.54 40.39
C SER A 175 20.29 -8.33 39.32
N GLU A 176 21.61 -8.49 39.50
CA GLU A 176 22.47 -9.25 38.60
C GLU A 176 22.10 -10.74 38.61
N ARG A 177 21.81 -11.30 39.79
CA ARG A 177 21.31 -12.68 39.93
C ARG A 177 19.96 -12.87 39.24
N LEU A 178 19.04 -11.93 39.40
CA LEU A 178 17.73 -11.95 38.73
C LEU A 178 17.90 -11.85 37.22
N MET A 179 18.71 -10.90 36.71
CA MET A 179 18.97 -10.75 35.28
C MET A 179 19.62 -11.98 34.68
N LYS A 180 20.55 -12.61 35.39
CA LYS A 180 21.16 -13.88 34.97
C LYS A 180 20.13 -15.01 34.95
N ALA A 181 19.27 -15.11 35.96
CA ALA A 181 18.19 -16.10 36.01
C ALA A 181 17.17 -15.92 34.87
N TYR A 182 16.73 -14.69 34.62
CA TYR A 182 15.88 -14.36 33.47
C TYR A 182 16.58 -14.66 32.15
N GLY A 183 17.87 -14.32 32.01
CA GLY A 183 18.66 -14.65 30.83
C GLY A 183 18.71 -16.16 30.56
N THR A 184 18.93 -16.97 31.60
CA THR A 184 18.93 -18.43 31.47
C THR A 184 17.55 -18.99 31.13
N GLU A 185 16.48 -18.43 31.70
CA GLU A 185 15.13 -18.90 31.41
C GLU A 185 14.68 -18.50 30.00
N ILE A 186 15.02 -17.31 29.54
CA ILE A 186 14.78 -16.88 28.16
C ILE A 186 15.54 -17.78 27.18
N ALA A 187 16.81 -18.09 27.46
CA ALA A 187 17.59 -19.02 26.62
C ALA A 187 16.92 -20.40 26.54
N ARG A 188 16.43 -20.93 27.68
CA ARG A 188 15.71 -22.21 27.74
C ARG A 188 14.38 -22.16 26.97
N MET A 189 13.64 -21.06 27.07
CA MET A 189 12.40 -20.87 26.31
C MET A 189 12.66 -20.81 24.80
N LEU A 190 13.73 -20.13 24.37
CA LEU A 190 14.11 -20.05 22.96
C LEU A 190 14.53 -21.41 22.41
N GLU A 191 15.32 -22.19 23.14
CA GLU A 191 15.70 -23.56 22.76
C GLU A 191 14.48 -24.49 22.64
N ASN A 192 13.55 -24.41 23.60
CA ASN A 192 12.28 -25.16 23.55
C ASN A 192 11.40 -24.73 22.37
N ALA A 193 11.36 -23.44 22.06
CA ALA A 193 10.61 -22.92 20.92
C ALA A 193 11.24 -23.38 19.59
N GLU A 194 12.56 -23.36 19.46
CA GLU A 194 13.28 -23.80 18.27
C GLU A 194 13.10 -25.31 18.04
N THR A 195 13.24 -26.13 19.09
CA THR A 195 13.00 -27.58 19.00
C THR A 195 11.56 -27.89 18.60
N THR A 196 10.58 -27.15 19.13
CA THR A 196 9.17 -27.28 18.74
C THR A 196 8.95 -26.86 17.29
N ALA A 197 9.55 -25.74 16.86
CA ALA A 197 9.44 -25.26 15.48
C ALA A 197 10.04 -26.26 14.48
N ASN A 198 11.17 -26.89 14.81
CA ASN A 198 11.78 -27.91 13.96
C ASN A 198 10.91 -29.17 13.86
N LYS A 199 10.31 -29.63 14.97
CA LYS A 199 9.34 -30.74 14.94
C LYS A 199 8.16 -30.45 14.02
N VAL A 200 7.57 -29.25 14.12
CA VAL A 200 6.45 -28.85 13.26
C VAL A 200 6.87 -28.80 11.79
N ARG A 201 8.09 -28.33 11.48
CA ARG A 201 8.63 -28.34 10.10
C ARG A 201 8.80 -29.76 9.57
N ASP A 202 9.35 -30.67 10.38
CA ASP A 202 9.57 -32.06 9.98
C ASP A 202 8.25 -32.81 9.81
N ASP A 203 7.28 -32.59 10.69
CA ASP A 203 5.94 -33.16 10.59
C ASP A 203 5.22 -32.65 9.32
N ALA A 204 5.28 -31.34 9.05
CA ALA A 204 4.70 -30.74 7.85
C ALA A 204 5.37 -31.26 6.57
N ALA A 205 6.70 -31.46 6.59
CA ALA A 205 7.43 -32.03 5.45
C ALA A 205 7.02 -33.48 5.19
N ARG A 206 6.91 -34.31 6.24
CA ARG A 206 6.43 -35.70 6.14
C ARG A 206 4.99 -35.78 5.63
N GLU A 207 4.11 -34.91 6.12
CA GLU A 207 2.73 -34.86 5.65
C GLU A 207 2.63 -34.42 4.19
N ALA A 208 3.43 -33.43 3.76
CA ALA A 208 3.50 -33.01 2.37
C ALA A 208 4.00 -34.13 1.45
N GLU A 209 5.02 -34.89 1.87
CA GLU A 209 5.53 -36.04 1.12
C GLU A 209 4.48 -37.16 1.03
N SER A 210 3.77 -37.46 2.12
CA SER A 210 2.66 -38.42 2.10
C SER A 210 1.57 -37.99 1.10
N ARG A 211 1.12 -36.74 1.17
CA ARG A 211 0.07 -36.23 0.29
C ARG A 211 0.48 -36.22 -1.18
N THR A 212 1.75 -35.93 -1.49
CA THR A 212 2.25 -35.97 -2.88
C THR A 212 2.36 -37.40 -3.40
N THR A 213 2.76 -38.35 -2.55
CA THR A 213 2.78 -39.79 -2.88
C THR A 213 1.36 -40.32 -3.12
N ASP A 214 0.42 -39.98 -2.25
CA ASP A 214 -1.00 -40.38 -2.37
C ASP A 214 -1.63 -39.81 -3.64
N ALA A 215 -1.45 -38.50 -3.90
CA ALA A 215 -1.96 -37.85 -5.11
C ALA A 215 -1.36 -38.45 -6.38
N ARG A 216 -0.08 -38.84 -6.36
CA ARG A 216 0.56 -39.51 -7.49
C ARG A 216 -0.02 -40.90 -7.72
N ARG A 217 -0.28 -41.66 -6.66
CA ARG A 217 -0.93 -42.97 -6.75
C ARG A 217 -2.33 -42.84 -7.33
N GLU A 218 -3.13 -41.91 -6.83
CA GLU A 218 -4.49 -41.64 -7.32
C GLU A 218 -4.48 -41.21 -8.80
N ALA A 219 -3.55 -40.33 -9.19
CA ALA A 219 -3.40 -39.93 -10.58
C ALA A 219 -3.07 -41.12 -11.50
N GLU A 220 -2.23 -42.06 -11.04
CA GLU A 220 -1.87 -43.25 -11.81
C GLU A 220 -3.03 -44.26 -11.89
N GLU A 221 -3.82 -44.40 -10.82
CA GLU A 221 -5.05 -45.19 -10.81
C GLU A 221 -6.08 -44.63 -11.80
N VAL A 222 -6.31 -43.30 -11.78
CA VAL A 222 -7.21 -42.63 -12.72
C VAL A 222 -6.72 -42.79 -14.15
N ARG A 223 -5.42 -42.62 -14.40
CA ARG A 223 -4.82 -42.82 -15.73
C ARG A 223 -5.02 -44.24 -16.24
N THR A 224 -4.76 -45.24 -15.40
CA THR A 224 -4.93 -46.67 -15.75
C THR A 224 -6.40 -47.00 -16.02
N SER A 225 -7.31 -46.49 -15.18
CA SER A 225 -8.76 -46.62 -15.38
C SER A 225 -9.22 -46.00 -16.71
N ALA A 226 -8.75 -44.79 -17.02
CA ALA A 226 -9.09 -44.10 -18.28
C ALA A 226 -8.55 -44.85 -19.51
N LEU A 227 -7.33 -45.38 -19.46
CA LEU A 227 -6.77 -46.20 -20.54
C LEU A 227 -7.60 -47.47 -20.76
N ASN A 228 -7.95 -48.20 -19.70
CA ASN A 228 -8.79 -49.38 -19.79
C ASN A 228 -10.19 -49.05 -20.36
N ALA A 229 -10.77 -47.90 -19.99
CA ALA A 229 -12.04 -47.44 -20.53
C ALA A 229 -11.94 -47.11 -22.03
N ALA A 230 -10.88 -46.41 -22.44
CA ALA A 230 -10.62 -46.11 -23.84
C ALA A 230 -10.40 -47.39 -24.68
N GLU A 231 -9.68 -48.38 -24.15
CA GLU A 231 -9.52 -49.69 -24.79
C GLU A 231 -10.85 -50.41 -24.98
N ARG A 232 -11.73 -50.39 -23.98
CA ARG A 232 -13.08 -50.96 -24.10
C ARG A 232 -13.91 -50.24 -25.16
N MET A 233 -13.93 -48.91 -25.14
CA MET A 233 -14.68 -48.12 -26.13
C MET A 233 -14.17 -48.36 -27.55
N THR A 234 -12.85 -48.46 -27.75
CA THR A 234 -12.28 -48.75 -29.08
C THR A 234 -12.54 -50.18 -29.53
N ALA A 235 -12.57 -51.15 -28.62
CA ALA A 235 -12.96 -52.53 -28.92
C ALA A 235 -14.45 -52.62 -29.30
N GLU A 236 -15.33 -51.95 -28.56
CA GLU A 236 -16.76 -51.87 -28.84
C GLU A 236 -17.04 -51.18 -30.17
N ALA A 237 -16.42 -50.03 -30.44
CA ALA A 237 -16.56 -49.32 -31.71
C ALA A 237 -16.09 -50.17 -32.91
N ARG A 238 -15.00 -50.94 -32.74
CA ARG A 238 -14.53 -51.89 -33.76
C ARG A 238 -15.51 -53.03 -34.01
N LEU A 239 -16.18 -53.52 -32.96
CA LEU A 239 -17.19 -54.55 -33.09
C LEU A 239 -18.42 -54.02 -33.83
N GLN A 240 -18.94 -52.85 -33.44
CA GLN A 240 -20.05 -52.18 -34.13
C GLN A 240 -19.72 -51.87 -35.60
N ALA A 241 -18.49 -51.42 -35.89
CA ALA A 241 -18.05 -51.18 -37.27
C ALA A 241 -18.04 -52.47 -38.10
N LYS A 242 -17.62 -53.60 -37.52
CA LYS A 242 -17.67 -54.91 -38.20
C LYS A 242 -19.11 -55.36 -38.46
N GLU A 243 -20.01 -55.17 -37.50
CA GLU A 243 -21.43 -55.48 -37.67
C GLU A 243 -22.07 -54.64 -38.77
N GLN A 244 -21.78 -53.33 -38.82
CA GLN A 244 -22.25 -52.44 -39.90
C GLN A 244 -21.71 -52.85 -41.27
N LEU A 245 -20.42 -53.23 -41.35
CA LEU A 245 -19.82 -53.73 -42.59
C LEU A 245 -20.45 -55.06 -43.04
N ALA A 246 -20.74 -55.97 -42.11
CA ALA A 246 -21.43 -57.22 -42.42
C ALA A 246 -22.85 -56.97 -42.93
N ALA A 247 -23.63 -56.12 -42.24
CA ALA A 247 -24.98 -55.74 -42.64
C ALA A 247 -25.01 -55.07 -44.02
N ALA A 248 -24.10 -54.12 -44.28
CA ALA A 248 -23.96 -53.48 -45.59
C ALA A 248 -23.54 -54.48 -46.68
N GLY A 249 -22.74 -55.48 -46.33
CA GLY A 249 -22.38 -56.58 -47.23
C GLY A 249 -23.57 -57.46 -47.59
N GLU A 250 -24.39 -57.84 -46.62
CA GLU A 250 -25.63 -58.59 -46.86
C GLU A 250 -26.63 -57.80 -47.71
N GLU A 251 -26.75 -56.49 -47.46
CA GLU A 251 -27.57 -55.58 -48.26
C GLU A 251 -27.04 -55.44 -49.69
N ALA A 252 -25.72 -55.31 -49.89
CA ALA A 252 -25.14 -55.28 -51.23
C ALA A 252 -25.39 -56.59 -52.00
N VAL A 253 -25.34 -57.74 -51.31
CA VAL A 253 -25.67 -59.04 -51.91
C VAL A 253 -27.16 -59.14 -52.25
N SER A 254 -28.05 -58.64 -51.39
CA SER A 254 -29.49 -58.64 -51.67
C SER A 254 -29.83 -57.74 -52.86
N ILE A 255 -29.25 -56.54 -52.93
CA ILE A 255 -29.41 -55.60 -54.05
C ILE A 255 -28.91 -56.21 -55.36
N THR A 256 -27.70 -56.79 -55.36
CA THR A 256 -27.16 -57.42 -56.57
C THR A 256 -27.99 -58.60 -57.03
N ARG A 257 -28.50 -59.42 -56.10
CA ARG A 257 -29.44 -60.50 -56.42
C ARG A 257 -30.73 -59.98 -57.08
N VAL A 258 -31.37 -58.97 -56.49
CA VAL A 258 -32.57 -58.35 -57.05
C VAL A 258 -32.28 -57.78 -58.44
N ALA A 259 -31.16 -57.07 -58.61
CA ALA A 259 -30.76 -56.52 -59.90
C ALA A 259 -30.51 -57.61 -60.97
N PHE A 260 -29.97 -58.78 -60.59
CA PHE A 260 -29.83 -59.93 -61.50
C PHE A 260 -31.18 -60.54 -61.87
N GLU A 261 -32.06 -60.74 -60.88
CA GLU A 261 -33.42 -61.25 -61.11
C GLU A 261 -34.21 -60.30 -62.05
N GLU A 262 -34.15 -58.99 -61.82
CA GLU A 262 -34.74 -57.96 -62.69
C GLU A 262 -34.11 -57.98 -64.10
N ALA A 263 -32.78 -58.10 -64.21
CA ALA A 263 -32.10 -58.17 -65.49
C ALA A 263 -32.50 -59.43 -66.29
N ASP A 264 -32.66 -60.57 -65.64
CA ASP A 264 -33.12 -61.80 -66.28
C ASP A 264 -34.61 -61.73 -66.64
N GLU A 265 -35.45 -61.08 -65.84
CA GLU A 265 -36.83 -60.76 -66.20
C GLU A 265 -36.88 -59.86 -67.45
N VAL A 266 -36.04 -58.82 -67.53
CA VAL A 266 -35.94 -57.97 -68.72
C VAL A 266 -35.45 -58.76 -69.94
N ARG A 267 -34.46 -59.65 -69.78
CA ARG A 267 -33.97 -60.51 -70.87
C ARG A 267 -35.04 -61.46 -71.39
N THR A 268 -35.79 -62.11 -70.50
CA THR A 268 -36.87 -63.03 -70.88
C THR A 268 -38.01 -62.29 -71.57
N LYS A 269 -38.43 -61.13 -71.06
CA LYS A 269 -39.38 -60.24 -71.74
C LYS A 269 -38.89 -59.82 -73.13
N THR A 270 -37.62 -59.46 -73.25
CA THR A 270 -37.02 -59.06 -74.53
C THR A 270 -36.99 -60.22 -75.53
N ARG A 271 -36.61 -61.43 -75.12
CA ARG A 271 -36.68 -62.64 -75.97
C ARG A 271 -38.10 -62.93 -76.42
N ALA A 272 -39.08 -62.89 -75.51
CA ALA A 272 -40.48 -63.09 -75.85
C ALA A 272 -40.98 -62.05 -76.88
N LEU A 273 -40.52 -60.80 -76.80
CA LEU A 273 -40.79 -59.79 -77.82
C LEU A 273 -40.11 -60.10 -79.16
N ILE A 274 -38.85 -60.56 -79.15
CA ILE A 274 -38.14 -61.01 -80.36
C ILE A 274 -38.86 -62.19 -81.01
N ASP A 275 -39.27 -63.20 -80.25
CA ASP A 275 -39.99 -64.36 -80.75
C ASP A 275 -41.36 -63.97 -81.33
N ARG A 276 -42.08 -63.05 -80.68
CA ARG A 276 -43.31 -62.46 -81.23
C ARG A 276 -43.05 -61.71 -82.52
N LEU A 277 -41.96 -60.94 -82.61
CA LEU A 277 -41.58 -60.23 -83.83
C LEU A 277 -41.20 -61.21 -84.95
N ALA A 278 -40.49 -62.30 -84.64
CA ALA A 278 -40.13 -63.35 -85.60
C ALA A 278 -41.37 -64.10 -86.10
N SER A 279 -42.31 -64.44 -85.21
CA SER A 279 -43.59 -65.05 -85.58
C SER A 279 -44.43 -64.09 -86.43
N SER A 280 -44.51 -62.81 -86.05
CA SER A 280 -45.17 -61.78 -86.88
C SER A 280 -44.50 -61.62 -88.24
N LYS A 281 -43.17 -61.73 -88.33
CA LYS A 281 -42.42 -61.72 -89.59
C LYS A 281 -42.77 -62.93 -90.45
N HIS A 282 -42.83 -64.13 -89.88
CA HIS A 282 -43.24 -65.33 -90.61
C HIS A 282 -44.66 -65.23 -91.14
N ILE A 283 -45.61 -64.70 -90.35
CA ILE A 283 -46.98 -64.43 -90.81
C ILE A 283 -46.97 -63.44 -91.98
N LEU A 284 -46.13 -62.40 -91.91
CA LEU A 284 -45.99 -61.45 -93.02
C LEU A 284 -45.35 -62.10 -94.25
N GLU A 285 -44.36 -62.97 -94.10
CA GLU A 285 -43.73 -63.70 -95.21
C GLU A 285 -44.71 -64.69 -95.85
N ASP A 286 -45.46 -65.46 -95.06
CA ASP A 286 -46.53 -66.34 -95.56
C ASP A 286 -47.63 -65.54 -96.28
N LEU A 287 -48.00 -64.36 -95.76
CA LEU A 287 -48.95 -63.47 -96.43
C LEU A 287 -48.39 -62.93 -97.75
N VAL A 288 -47.10 -62.61 -97.82
CA VAL A 288 -46.45 -62.16 -99.05
C VAL A 288 -46.38 -63.30 -100.07
N GLU A 289 -45.97 -64.51 -99.66
CA GLU A 289 -45.93 -65.69 -100.53
C GLU A 289 -47.33 -66.03 -101.06
N LYS A 290 -48.35 -65.93 -100.21
CA LYS A 290 -49.74 -66.15 -100.61
C LYS A 290 -50.28 -65.06 -101.54
N VAL A 291 -49.87 -63.81 -101.33
CA VAL A 291 -50.15 -62.72 -102.26
C VAL A 291 -49.42 -62.93 -103.59
N ASP A 292 -48.19 -63.44 -103.58
CA ASP A 292 -47.46 -63.80 -104.81
C ASP A 292 -48.10 -65.00 -105.52
N GLU A 293 -48.60 -66.02 -104.80
CA GLU A 293 -49.40 -67.12 -105.36
C GLU A 293 -50.73 -66.66 -105.94
N ASP A 294 -51.42 -65.72 -105.27
CA ASP A 294 -52.67 -65.11 -105.76
C ASP A 294 -52.43 -64.12 -106.93
N LEU A 295 -51.21 -63.57 -107.05
CA LEU A 295 -50.79 -62.70 -108.17
C LEU A 295 -50.20 -63.48 -109.36
N ALA A 296 -49.70 -64.70 -109.17
CA ALA A 296 -49.22 -65.58 -110.23
C ALA A 296 -50.26 -65.85 -111.34
N PRO A 297 -51.56 -66.07 -111.07
CA PRO A 297 -52.59 -66.16 -112.11
C PRO A 297 -53.00 -64.80 -112.70
N MET A 298 -52.62 -63.67 -112.09
CA MET A 298 -52.86 -62.33 -112.65
C MET A 298 -51.74 -61.84 -113.59
N ALA A 299 -50.55 -62.45 -113.54
CA ALA A 299 -49.47 -62.17 -114.49
C ALA A 299 -49.73 -62.78 -115.89
N ASP A 300 -50.60 -63.79 -116.01
CA ASP A 300 -51.02 -64.39 -117.29
C ASP A 300 -52.18 -63.65 -118.00
N ALA A 301 -52.63 -62.51 -117.45
CA ALA A 301 -53.75 -61.71 -117.98
C ALA A 301 -53.35 -60.35 -118.56
N ARG A 302 -52.05 -60.08 -118.78
CA ARG A 302 -51.56 -58.88 -119.49
C ARG A 302 -50.64 -59.26 -120.65
N VAL A 303 -51.27 -59.72 -121.73
CA VAL A 303 -50.83 -59.48 -123.12
C VAL A 303 -51.30 -58.09 -123.53
#